data_AF-A0A2U3QA41-F1
#
_entry.id   AF-A0A2U3QA41-F1
#
_cell.length_a   1.000
_cell.length_b   1.000
_cell.length_c   1.000
_cell.angle_alpha   90.00
_cell.angle_beta   90.00
_cell.angle_gamma   90.00
#
_symmetry.space_group_name_H-M   'P 1'
#
loop_
_entity.id
_entity.type
_entity.pdbx_description
1 polymer ?
#
loop_
_entity_poly.entity_id
_entity_poly.type
_entity_poly.pdbx_seq_one_letter_code
_entity_poly.pdbx_strand_id
1 'polypeptide(L)'
;MLDLRPGRPAVREHGPAGGDVLLLTRRKSEHPQGHLARYAGILQAHAYDGYNQLYLAGRQPGPIREAACWSHGRRPVFAVADIEENARRKAAGKKEIPLSPIGIEVVRRIDALFEIERSIDSKSAEERLRCRR
;
A
#
# COMPACT_ATOMS: atom_id res chain seq x y z
N MET A 1 7.88 -23.92 7.21
CA MET A 1 6.66 -23.43 6.53
C MET A 1 6.70 -21.92 6.67
N LEU A 2 7.04 -21.20 5.60
CA LEU A 2 7.11 -19.73 5.64
C LEU A 2 5.69 -19.21 5.80
N ASP A 3 5.37 -18.66 6.98
CA ASP A 3 4.19 -17.83 7.15
C ASP A 3 4.45 -16.53 6.37
N LEU A 4 3.90 -16.47 5.16
CA LEU A 4 4.04 -15.33 4.24
C LEU A 4 3.06 -14.20 4.58
N ARG A 5 2.45 -14.23 5.77
CA ARG A 5 1.75 -13.06 6.28
C ARG A 5 2.75 -12.24 7.09
N PRO A 6 3.17 -11.06 6.59
CA PRO A 6 3.86 -10.12 7.45
C PRO A 6 2.97 -9.87 8.66
N GLY A 7 3.53 -10.07 9.87
CA GLY A 7 2.88 -9.67 11.11
C GLY A 7 2.39 -8.23 10.92
N ARG A 8 1.07 -8.04 11.00
CA ARG A 8 0.50 -6.70 10.88
C ARG A 8 1.23 -5.83 11.90
N PRO A 9 1.86 -4.70 11.51
CA PRO A 9 2.36 -3.78 12.50
C PRO A 9 1.18 -3.41 13.40
N ALA A 10 1.41 -3.46 14.72
CA ALA A 10 0.44 -2.92 15.66
C ALA A 10 0.21 -1.47 15.25
N VAL A 11 -1.04 -1.13 14.90
CA VAL A 11 -1.41 0.26 14.65
C VAL A 11 -1.29 0.96 15.98
N ARG A 12 -0.16 1.65 16.21
CA ARG A 12 -0.11 2.68 17.25
C ARG A 12 -0.92 3.85 16.73
N GLU A 13 -1.96 4.22 17.48
CA GLU A 13 -2.67 5.49 17.38
C GLU A 13 -1.67 6.62 17.69
N HIS A 14 -0.83 6.96 16.72
CA HIS A 14 -0.15 8.25 16.64
C HIS A 14 -0.78 8.97 15.46
N GLY A 15 -1.82 9.75 15.78
CA GLY A 15 -2.55 10.53 14.79
C GLY A 15 -1.60 11.43 14.00
N PRO A 16 -1.74 11.53 12.66
CA PRO A 16 -0.89 12.41 11.90
C PRO A 16 -1.28 13.86 12.19
N ALA A 17 -0.26 14.71 12.26
CA ALA A 17 -0.43 16.12 11.98
C ALA A 17 -1.05 16.27 10.58
N GLY A 18 -2.30 16.76 10.52
CA GLY A 18 -2.91 17.37 9.32
C GLY A 18 -3.27 16.45 8.15
N GLY A 19 -4.00 15.36 8.38
CA GLY A 19 -4.62 14.58 7.30
C GLY A 19 -6.15 14.73 7.29
N ASP A 20 -6.72 15.40 6.29
CA ASP A 20 -8.18 15.41 6.09
C ASP A 20 -8.62 14.05 5.54
N VAL A 21 -9.50 13.36 6.28
CA VAL A 21 -10.07 12.07 5.88
C VAL A 21 -11.40 12.30 5.18
N LEU A 22 -11.50 11.91 3.90
CA LEU A 22 -12.72 12.01 3.11
C LEU A 22 -13.45 10.67 3.02
N LEU A 23 -14.67 10.61 3.55
CA LEU A 23 -15.61 9.51 3.35
C LEU A 23 -16.61 9.88 2.25
N LEU A 24 -16.48 9.27 1.07
CA LEU A 24 -17.41 9.45 -0.04
C LEU A 24 -18.51 8.38 -0.01
N THR A 25 -19.79 8.81 0.05
CA THR A 25 -20.96 7.92 0.03
C THR A 25 -21.22 7.29 -1.35
N ARG A 26 -20.57 7.79 -2.40
CA ARG A 26 -20.68 7.29 -3.78
C ARG A 26 -19.32 7.28 -4.46
N ARG A 27 -18.93 6.13 -5.02
CA ARG A 27 -17.67 5.94 -5.77
C ARG A 27 -17.77 6.45 -7.21
N LYS A 28 -18.14 7.72 -7.40
CA LYS A 28 -18.03 8.34 -8.72
C LYS A 28 -16.86 9.30 -8.78
N SER A 29 -16.28 9.45 -9.96
CA SER A 29 -15.08 10.26 -10.21
C SER A 29 -15.32 11.76 -10.05
N GLU A 30 -16.56 12.26 -10.11
CA GLU A 30 -16.85 13.70 -9.93
C GLU A 30 -16.61 14.15 -8.49
N HIS A 31 -16.79 13.26 -7.51
CA HIS A 31 -16.61 13.57 -6.10
C HIS A 31 -15.15 13.90 -5.72
N PRO A 32 -14.15 13.05 -6.03
CA PRO A 32 -12.76 13.39 -5.75
C PRO A 32 -12.28 14.59 -6.58
N GLN A 33 -12.79 14.78 -7.79
CA GLN A 33 -12.49 15.96 -8.61
C GLN A 33 -12.96 17.26 -7.96
N GLY A 34 -14.22 17.31 -7.52
CA GLY A 34 -14.78 18.48 -6.85
C GLY A 34 -14.07 18.79 -5.53
N HIS A 35 -13.83 17.77 -4.71
CA HIS A 35 -13.17 17.93 -3.42
C HIS A 35 -11.73 18.44 -3.57
N LEU A 36 -10.97 17.86 -4.50
CA LEU A 36 -9.56 18.21 -4.69
C LEU A 36 -9.37 19.39 -5.64
N ALA A 37 -10.41 20.04 -6.14
CA ALA A 37 -10.33 21.09 -7.17
C ALA A 37 -9.32 22.21 -6.86
N ARG A 38 -9.07 22.50 -5.58
CA ARG A 38 -8.12 23.52 -5.12
C ARG A 38 -6.81 22.95 -4.57
N TYR A 39 -6.65 21.63 -4.55
CA TYR A 39 -5.46 20.95 -4.06
C TYR A 39 -4.42 20.80 -5.17
N ALA A 40 -3.14 20.99 -4.84
CA ALA A 40 -1.99 20.60 -5.65
C ALA A 40 -0.93 20.00 -4.71
N GLY A 41 -0.18 19.01 -5.17
CA GLY A 41 0.79 18.31 -4.32
C GLY A 41 0.78 16.80 -4.49
N ILE A 42 1.13 16.07 -3.43
CA ILE A 42 1.23 14.61 -3.42
C ILE A 42 -0.05 14.01 -2.86
N LEU A 43 -0.79 13.28 -3.71
CA LEU A 43 -1.99 12.54 -3.29
C LEU A 43 -1.64 11.07 -3.09
N GLN A 44 -1.72 10.60 -1.85
CA GLN A 44 -1.67 9.16 -1.60
C GLN A 44 -3.01 8.51 -1.94
N ALA A 45 -3.05 7.67 -2.98
CA ALA A 45 -4.27 7.03 -3.45
C ALA A 45 -4.11 5.52 -3.60
N HIS A 46 -5.21 4.78 -3.40
CA HIS A 46 -5.31 3.41 -3.91
C HIS A 46 -5.71 3.50 -5.38
N ALA A 47 -5.19 2.61 -6.23
CA ALA A 47 -5.32 2.59 -7.70
C ALA A 47 -6.78 2.46 -8.20
N TYR A 48 -7.60 3.44 -7.84
CA TYR A 48 -8.99 3.58 -8.18
C TYR A 48 -9.06 4.52 -9.38
N ASP A 49 -9.57 4.00 -10.50
CA ASP A 49 -9.59 4.70 -11.78
C ASP A 49 -10.34 6.04 -11.75
N GLY A 50 -11.20 6.26 -10.75
CA GLY A 50 -11.90 7.54 -10.57
C GLY A 50 -10.98 8.72 -10.25
N TYR A 51 -9.70 8.47 -9.92
CA TYR A 51 -8.69 9.52 -9.74
C TYR A 51 -7.99 9.95 -11.02
N ASN A 52 -8.13 9.23 -12.15
CA ASN A 52 -7.33 9.45 -13.36
C ASN A 52 -7.36 10.91 -13.87
N GLN A 53 -8.51 11.57 -13.77
CA GLN A 53 -8.68 12.98 -14.17
C GLN A 53 -7.86 13.97 -13.33
N LEU A 54 -7.53 13.61 -12.07
CA LEU A 54 -6.73 14.44 -11.18
C LEU A 54 -5.26 14.52 -11.60
N TYR A 55 -4.80 13.54 -12.38
CA TYR A 55 -3.39 13.41 -12.75
C TYR A 55 -3.08 13.96 -14.16
N LEU A 56 -4.09 14.51 -14.85
CA LEU A 56 -3.90 15.10 -16.18
C LEU A 56 -2.99 16.35 -16.14
N ALA A 57 -2.19 16.51 -17.19
CA ALA A 57 -1.38 17.71 -17.40
C ALA A 57 -2.26 18.96 -17.57
N GLY A 58 -1.76 20.12 -17.13
CA GLY A 58 -2.48 21.40 -17.24
C GLY A 58 -3.57 21.62 -16.18
N ARG A 59 -3.71 20.73 -15.21
CA ARG A 59 -4.61 20.89 -14.07
C ARG A 59 -4.24 22.10 -13.22
N GLN A 60 -5.24 22.90 -12.84
CA GLN A 60 -5.11 24.02 -11.91
C GLN A 60 -5.59 23.62 -10.49
N PRO A 61 -5.05 24.20 -9.41
CA PRO A 61 -3.99 25.23 -9.36
C PRO A 61 -2.58 24.69 -9.62
N GLY A 62 -2.45 23.38 -9.80
CA GLY A 62 -1.19 22.73 -10.13
C GLY A 62 -1.37 21.22 -10.25
N PRO A 63 -0.29 20.50 -10.61
CA PRO A 63 -0.33 19.07 -10.76
C PRO A 63 -0.56 18.37 -9.43
N ILE A 64 -1.30 17.27 -9.48
CA ILE A 64 -1.32 16.27 -8.42
C ILE A 64 -0.41 15.13 -8.83
N ARG A 65 0.58 14.82 -8.00
CA ARG A 65 1.45 13.65 -8.14
C ARG A 65 0.89 12.52 -7.30
N GLU A 66 0.65 11.38 -7.93
CA GLU A 66 0.23 10.18 -7.22
C GLU A 66 1.38 9.62 -6.36
N ALA A 67 1.07 9.32 -5.10
CA ALA A 67 1.83 8.41 -4.26
C ALA A 67 1.03 7.11 -4.09
N ALA A 68 1.37 6.08 -4.85
CA ALA A 68 0.63 4.83 -4.85
C ALA A 68 0.58 4.21 -3.44
N CYS A 69 -0.61 3.78 -3.00
CA CYS A 69 -0.81 3.15 -1.71
C CYS A 69 -0.01 1.83 -1.63
N TRP A 70 0.99 1.78 -0.75
CA TRP A 70 1.85 0.61 -0.53
C TRP A 70 1.07 -0.70 -0.32
N SER A 71 -0.02 -0.66 0.46
CA SER A 71 -0.86 -1.83 0.73
C SER A 71 -1.58 -2.36 -0.50
N HIS A 72 -1.96 -1.48 -1.43
CA HIS A 72 -2.56 -1.90 -2.69
C HIS A 72 -1.49 -2.36 -3.68
N GLY A 73 -0.38 -1.63 -3.79
CA GLY A 73 0.71 -1.94 -4.72
C GLY A 73 1.31 -3.34 -4.52
N ARG A 74 1.43 -3.80 -3.26
CA ARG A 74 1.99 -5.13 -2.99
C ARG A 74 1.00 -6.30 -3.17
N ARG A 75 -0.32 -6.05 -3.16
CA ARG A 75 -1.34 -7.11 -3.16
C ARG A 75 -1.18 -8.15 -4.29
N PRO A 76 -0.91 -7.77 -5.55
CA PRO A 76 -0.73 -8.75 -6.62
C PRO A 76 0.48 -9.67 -6.39
N VAL A 77 1.56 -9.14 -5.82
CA VAL A 77 2.78 -9.90 -5.50
C VAL A 77 2.47 -10.99 -4.48
N PHE A 78 1.77 -10.64 -3.40
CA PHE A 78 1.35 -11.61 -2.38
C PHE A 78 0.41 -12.66 -2.98
N ALA A 79 -0.52 -12.28 -3.85
CA ALA A 79 -1.46 -13.22 -4.47
C ALA A 79 -0.76 -14.32 -5.29
N VAL A 80 0.38 -14.02 -5.92
CA VAL A 80 1.18 -14.99 -6.68
C VAL A 80 2.29 -15.66 -5.86
N ALA A 81 2.37 -15.37 -4.56
CA ALA A 81 3.32 -15.98 -3.63
C ALA A 81 2.64 -16.77 -2.50
N ASP A 82 1.31 -16.72 -2.36
CA ASP A 82 0.58 -17.25 -1.22
C ASP A 82 0.48 -18.80 -1.24
N ILE A 83 1.47 -19.44 -0.63
CA ILE A 83 1.54 -20.90 -0.48
C ILE A 83 0.40 -21.43 0.40
N GLU A 84 0.03 -20.71 1.46
CA GLU A 84 -1.04 -21.14 2.37
C GLU A 84 -2.39 -21.15 1.67
N GLU A 85 -2.67 -20.12 0.88
CA GLU A 85 -3.89 -20.03 0.10
C GLU A 85 -3.98 -21.15 -0.93
N ASN A 86 -2.86 -21.53 -1.55
CA ASN A 86 -2.83 -22.72 -2.42
C ASN A 86 -3.09 -24.02 -1.64
N ALA A 87 -2.51 -24.18 -0.44
CA ALA A 87 -2.80 -25.33 0.41
C ALA A 87 -4.29 -25.39 0.78
N ARG A 88 -4.92 -24.25 1.12
CA ARG A 88 -6.37 -24.13 1.38
C ARG A 88 -7.21 -24.45 0.14
N ARG A 89 -6.84 -23.93 -1.03
CA ARG A 89 -7.50 -24.23 -2.30
C ARG A 89 -7.44 -25.71 -2.63
N LYS A 90 -6.27 -26.33 -2.50
CA LYS A 90 -6.06 -27.76 -2.70
C LYS A 90 -6.91 -28.61 -1.76
N ALA A 91 -6.95 -28.26 -0.47
CA ALA A 91 -7.81 -28.93 0.51
C ALA A 91 -9.31 -28.79 0.18
N ALA A 92 -9.71 -27.67 -0.44
CA ALA A 92 -11.08 -27.41 -0.88
C ALA A 92 -11.39 -27.93 -2.31
N GLY A 93 -10.49 -28.70 -2.95
CA GLY A 93 -10.66 -29.19 -4.32
C GLY A 93 -10.68 -28.10 -5.40
N LYS A 94 -10.21 -26.89 -5.09
CA LYS A 94 -10.13 -25.75 -6.01
C LYS A 94 -8.79 -25.76 -6.75
N LYS A 95 -8.79 -25.20 -7.96
CA LYS A 95 -7.57 -25.00 -8.75
C LYS A 95 -6.59 -24.08 -8.00
N GLU A 96 -5.33 -24.51 -7.94
CA GLU A 96 -4.21 -23.76 -7.38
C GLU A 96 -3.92 -22.51 -8.23
N ILE A 97 -3.44 -21.46 -7.58
CA ILE A 97 -2.87 -20.26 -8.21
C ILE A 97 -1.43 -20.59 -8.61
N PRO A 98 -1.00 -20.35 -9.86
CA PRO A 98 0.40 -20.47 -10.24
C PRO A 98 1.28 -19.55 -9.38
N LEU A 99 2.23 -20.14 -8.65
CA LEU A 99 3.20 -19.37 -7.88
C LEU A 99 4.25 -18.77 -8.80
N SER A 100 4.57 -17.49 -8.60
CA SER A 100 5.64 -16.80 -9.32
C SER A 100 6.93 -16.83 -8.49
N PRO A 101 8.03 -17.39 -9.02
CA PRO A 101 9.33 -17.35 -8.34
C PRO A 101 9.78 -15.92 -8.02
N ILE A 102 9.52 -14.97 -8.93
CA ILE A 102 9.80 -13.55 -8.71
C ILE A 102 8.90 -12.99 -7.60
N GLY A 103 7.62 -13.37 -7.57
CA GLY A 103 6.69 -12.97 -6.51
C GLY A 103 7.17 -13.39 -5.12
N ILE A 104 7.63 -14.65 -5.00
CA ILE A 104 8.18 -15.20 -3.76
C ILE A 104 9.43 -14.41 -3.32
N GLU A 105 10.36 -14.13 -4.25
CA GLU A 105 11.57 -13.36 -3.94
C GLU A 105 11.23 -11.92 -3.51
N VAL A 106 10.23 -11.28 -4.12
CA VAL A 106 9.79 -9.94 -3.71
C VAL A 106 9.20 -9.99 -2.30
N VAL A 107 8.36 -10.97 -1.96
CA VAL A 107 7.83 -11.11 -0.59
C VAL A 107 8.98 -11.33 0.41
N ARG A 108 9.97 -12.17 0.09
CA ARG A 108 11.15 -12.39 0.94
C ARG A 108 11.92 -11.11 1.22
N ARG A 109 12.11 -10.25 0.21
CA ARG A 109 12.77 -8.94 0.37
C ARG A 109 11.94 -7.97 1.20
N ILE A 110 10.62 -7.96 1.01
CA ILE A 110 9.70 -7.16 1.81
C ILE A 110 9.79 -7.58 3.29
N ASP A 111 9.80 -8.88 3.58
CA ASP A 111 9.90 -9.38 4.95
C ASP A 111 11.23 -8.99 5.61
N ALA A 112 12.35 -9.05 4.88
CA ALA A 112 13.64 -8.60 5.37
C ALA A 112 13.66 -7.11 5.74
N LEU A 113 12.99 -6.26 4.93
CA LEU A 113 12.83 -4.85 5.26
C LEU A 113 11.99 -4.65 6.53
N PHE A 114 10.88 -5.38 6.67
CA PHE A 114 10.04 -5.29 7.85
C PHE A 114 10.72 -5.81 9.13
N GLU A 115 11.65 -6.75 9.01
CA GLU A 115 12.47 -7.19 10.14
C GLU A 115 13.39 -6.08 10.65
N ILE A 116 14.05 -5.36 9.73
CA ILE A 116 14.85 -4.17 10.07
C ILE A 116 13.95 -3.11 10.72
N GLU A 117 12.79 -2.82 10.13
CA GLU A 117 11.84 -1.83 10.65
C GLU A 117 11.33 -2.18 12.05
N ARG A 118 11.02 -3.47 12.32
CA ARG A 118 10.63 -3.94 13.67
C ARG A 118 11.70 -3.63 14.71
N SER A 119 12.98 -3.77 14.37
CA SER A 119 14.09 -3.51 15.30
C SER A 119 14.26 -2.03 15.67
N ILE A 120 13.67 -1.12 14.91
CA ILE A 120 13.82 0.33 15.07
C ILE A 120 12.50 1.07 15.33
N ASP A 121 11.36 0.38 15.33
CA ASP A 121 10.01 0.97 15.42
C ASP A 121 9.80 1.80 16.71
N SER A 122 10.48 1.44 17.80
CA SER A 122 10.41 2.16 19.07
C SER A 122 11.43 3.31 19.20
N LYS A 123 12.26 3.56 18.18
CA LYS A 123 13.33 4.57 18.22
C LYS A 123 12.84 5.93 17.74
N SER A 124 13.54 6.99 18.17
CA SER A 124 13.28 8.35 17.68
C SER A 124 13.46 8.45 16.16
N ALA A 125 12.89 9.49 15.54
CA ALA A 125 13.04 9.72 14.11
C ALA A 125 14.52 9.85 13.69
N GLU A 126 15.34 10.48 14.53
CA GLU A 126 16.78 10.65 14.29
C GLU A 126 17.54 9.33 14.36
N GLU A 127 17.24 8.49 15.34
CA GLU A 127 17.84 7.16 15.47
C GLU A 127 17.43 6.23 14.31
N ARG A 128 16.16 6.28 13.90
CA ARG A 128 15.70 5.55 12.71
C ARG A 128 16.42 6.01 11.45
N LEU A 129 16.67 7.31 11.30
CA LEU A 129 17.45 7.85 10.18
C LEU A 129 18.90 7.35 10.22
N ARG A 130 19.54 7.32 11.39
CA ARG A 130 20.91 6.79 11.56
C ARG A 130 21.00 5.31 11.20
N CYS A 131 20.02 4.50 11.57
CA CYS A 131 20.01 3.06 11.25
C CYS A 131 19.77 2.77 9.75
N ARG A 132 19.19 3.71 8.99
CA ARG A 132 18.86 3.55 7.56
C ARG A 132 19.88 4.19 6.60
N ARG A 133 20.86 4.95 7.13
CA ARG A 133 21.98 5.54 6.37
C ARG A 133 23.10 4.52 6.22
#